data_AF-A0A845D137-F1
#
_entry.id   AF-A0A845D137-F1
#
_cell.length_a   1.000
_cell.length_b   1.000
_cell.length_c   1.000
_cell.angle_alpha   90.00
_cell.angle_beta   90.00
_cell.angle_gamma   90.00
#
_symmetry.space_group_name_H-M   'P 1'
#
loop_
_entity.id
_entity.type
_entity.pdbx_description
1 polymer ?
#
loop_
_entity_poly.entity_id
_entity_poly.type
_entity_poly.pdbx_seq_one_letter_code
_entity_poly.pdbx_strand_id
1 'polypeptide(L)'
;MRIIPTLKLTVIVATLAVAAASVLTAPSAILAQAPAGQDGAASEASSGIDVATEVEIQRQFNELRREILDDRADSVGWWLTGIALLLALMVILLGFAGYLALRRLREIEEAVRENVRAARGHAEEAGRLAEEIRGYGGKADEPLRSMAGVELPYARTQIGEELSRVPGRAGASAIAEARQLEEDGLLDESIERWKHIASVAEGSNNELAALAFRSIGDLSERLSRSERR
;
A
#
# COMPACT_ATOMS: atom_id res chain seq x y z
N MET A 1 16.93 3.88 1.53
CA MET A 1 15.72 4.68 1.19
C MET A 1 14.54 4.07 1.94
N ARG A 2 14.11 4.70 3.05
CA ARG A 2 13.08 4.16 3.96
C ARG A 2 11.70 4.52 3.42
N ILE A 3 10.95 3.53 2.95
CA ILE A 3 9.53 3.62 2.66
C ILE A 3 8.77 3.13 3.90
N ILE A 4 7.58 3.70 4.14
CA ILE A 4 6.58 3.48 5.22
C ILE A 4 6.48 4.75 6.09
N PRO A 5 5.38 5.52 5.96
CA PRO A 5 4.17 5.22 6.73
C PRO A 5 2.86 5.66 6.04
N THR A 6 2.36 4.91 5.06
CA THR A 6 1.01 5.16 4.51
C THR A 6 -0.09 4.34 5.18
N LEU A 7 0.28 3.24 5.86
CA LEU A 7 -0.67 2.30 6.47
C LEU A 7 -1.29 2.78 7.79
N LYS A 8 -0.71 3.79 8.45
CA LYS A 8 -1.28 4.34 9.70
C LYS A 8 -2.40 5.35 9.47
N LEU A 9 -2.51 5.93 8.27
CA LEU A 9 -3.44 7.02 8.02
C LEU A 9 -4.83 6.51 7.58
N THR A 10 -4.90 5.35 6.95
CA THR A 10 -6.18 4.72 6.55
C THR A 10 -6.97 4.14 7.73
N VAL A 11 -6.29 3.66 8.79
CA VAL A 11 -6.96 3.13 9.98
C VAL A 11 -7.67 4.23 10.77
N ILE A 12 -7.11 5.44 10.81
CA ILE A 12 -7.69 6.57 11.57
C ILE A 12 -8.99 7.09 10.92
N VAL A 13 -9.07 7.09 9.59
CA VAL A 13 -10.27 7.53 8.86
C VAL A 13 -11.44 6.55 9.02
N ALA A 14 -11.15 5.24 9.06
CA ALA A 14 -12.18 4.22 9.30
C ALA A 14 -12.75 4.30 10.73
N THR A 15 -11.92 4.60 11.74
CA THR A 15 -12.39 4.76 13.12
C THR A 15 -13.23 6.02 13.34
N LEU A 16 -12.99 7.10 12.58
CA LEU A 16 -13.78 8.34 12.71
C LEU A 16 -15.17 8.21 12.07
N ALA A 17 -15.29 7.43 10.98
CA ALA A 17 -16.58 7.17 10.32
C ALA A 17 -17.53 6.32 11.18
N VAL A 18 -17.00 5.38 11.97
CA VAL A 18 -17.81 4.54 12.88
C VAL A 18 -18.26 5.31 14.14
N ALA A 19 -17.49 6.32 14.58
CA ALA A 19 -17.88 7.20 15.67
C ALA A 19 -18.99 8.20 15.27
N ALA A 20 -19.02 8.66 14.02
CA ALA A 20 -20.07 9.57 13.54
C ALA A 20 -21.45 8.88 13.39
N ALA A 21 -21.48 7.58 13.07
CA ALA A 21 -22.73 6.82 12.95
C ALA A 21 -23.38 6.48 14.30
N SER A 22 -22.60 6.42 15.39
CA SER A 22 -23.08 6.06 16.73
C SER A 22 -23.65 7.26 17.52
N VAL A 23 -23.37 8.50 17.12
CA VAL A 23 -24.00 9.70 17.72
C VAL A 23 -25.40 9.96 17.18
N LEU A 24 -25.73 9.45 15.98
CA LEU A 24 -27.05 9.60 15.34
C LEU A 24 -28.05 8.50 15.73
N THR A 25 -27.65 7.53 16.56
CA THR A 25 -28.49 6.39 16.97
C THR A 25 -28.44 6.13 18.47
N ALA A 26 -28.84 7.13 19.27
CA ALA A 26 -29.18 6.95 20.68
C ALA A 26 -30.38 7.86 21.05
N PRO A 27 -31.26 7.42 21.95
CA PRO A 27 -32.62 7.04 21.55
C PRO A 27 -33.68 8.04 22.01
N SER A 28 -34.76 8.14 21.23
CA SER A 28 -36.02 8.81 21.52
C SER A 28 -36.82 8.18 22.68
N ALA A 29 -36.15 7.54 23.65
CA ALA A 29 -36.77 6.66 24.65
C ALA A 29 -36.96 7.30 26.05
N ILE A 30 -36.98 8.64 26.17
CA ILE A 30 -37.22 9.32 27.47
C ILE A 30 -38.48 10.20 27.41
N LEU A 31 -39.54 9.79 26.72
CA LEU A 31 -40.82 10.51 26.80
C LEU A 31 -42.07 9.64 26.96
N ALA A 32 -41.91 8.38 27.37
CA ALA A 32 -43.03 7.49 27.65
C ALA A 32 -42.89 6.81 29.02
N GLN A 33 -42.83 7.62 30.08
CA GLN A 33 -43.26 7.17 31.41
C GLN A 33 -44.47 8.00 31.80
N ALA A 34 -45.63 7.61 31.26
CA ALA A 34 -46.89 7.84 31.94
C ALA A 34 -46.96 6.82 33.09
N PRO A 35 -47.23 7.22 34.34
CA PRO A 35 -47.48 6.27 35.41
C PRO A 35 -48.85 5.63 35.19
N ALA A 36 -48.86 4.40 34.68
CA ALA A 36 -50.06 3.58 34.60
C ALA A 36 -50.16 2.66 35.82
N GLY A 37 -51.14 2.95 36.68
CA GLY A 37 -51.89 1.94 37.45
C GLY A 37 -51.40 1.63 38.86
N GLN A 38 -52.01 2.27 39.85
CA GLN A 38 -52.30 1.61 41.12
C GLN A 38 -53.72 1.98 41.57
N ASP A 39 -54.70 1.20 41.10
CA ASP A 39 -56.03 1.17 41.67
C ASP A 39 -55.96 0.56 43.07
N GLY A 40 -56.23 1.37 44.08
CA GLY A 40 -56.19 0.98 45.48
C GLY A 40 -57.06 1.87 46.33
N ALA A 41 -58.34 1.48 46.43
CA ALA A 41 -59.29 1.79 47.48
C ALA A 41 -59.72 3.27 47.67
N ALA A 42 -61.04 3.44 47.64
CA ALA A 42 -61.75 4.65 48.01
C ALA A 42 -61.27 5.23 49.34
N SER A 43 -60.78 6.47 49.29
CA SER A 43 -60.89 7.40 50.40
C SER A 43 -61.25 8.76 49.79
N GLU A 44 -62.55 9.06 49.81
CA GLU A 44 -63.07 10.41 49.60
C GLU A 44 -62.51 11.32 50.70
N ALA A 45 -61.30 11.81 50.49
CA ALA A 45 -60.79 13.00 51.16
C ALA A 45 -60.61 14.05 50.06
N SER A 46 -61.71 14.75 49.78
CA SER A 46 -61.72 16.03 49.09
C SER A 46 -60.86 17.01 49.88
N SER A 47 -59.55 16.94 49.66
CA SER A 47 -58.61 17.99 50.00
C SER A 47 -58.60 18.92 48.80
N GLY A 48 -59.34 20.02 48.90
CA GLY A 48 -59.28 21.13 47.96
C GLY A 48 -57.85 21.64 47.88
N ILE A 49 -57.06 21.08 46.97
CA ILE A 49 -55.91 21.78 46.42
C ILE A 49 -56.53 22.97 45.70
N ASP A 50 -56.22 24.16 46.22
CA ASP A 50 -56.76 25.41 45.75
C ASP A 50 -56.52 25.51 44.24
N VAL A 51 -57.52 25.88 43.45
CA VAL A 51 -57.37 26.02 41.99
C VAL A 51 -56.24 27.00 41.66
N ALA A 52 -55.99 27.94 42.57
CA ALA A 52 -54.84 28.84 42.55
C ALA A 52 -53.49 28.10 42.60
N THR A 53 -53.34 27.09 43.45
CA THR A 53 -52.11 26.28 43.53
C THR A 53 -51.86 25.46 42.27
N GLU A 54 -52.90 24.96 41.60
CA GLU A 54 -52.74 24.20 40.35
C GLU A 54 -52.34 25.09 39.17
N VAL A 55 -52.88 26.31 39.09
CA VAL A 55 -52.48 27.30 38.07
C VAL A 55 -51.02 27.73 38.26
N GLU A 56 -50.56 27.89 39.50
CA GLU A 56 -49.16 28.24 39.78
C GLU A 56 -48.19 27.12 39.43
N ILE A 57 -48.55 25.86 39.71
CA ILE A 57 -47.75 24.67 39.31
C ILE A 57 -47.66 24.59 37.77
N GLN A 58 -48.76 24.81 37.05
CA GLN A 58 -48.73 24.81 35.59
C GLN A 58 -47.90 25.96 35.01
N ARG A 59 -47.95 27.14 35.63
CA ARG A 59 -47.14 28.30 35.24
C ARG A 59 -45.65 28.02 35.42
N GLN A 60 -45.26 27.49 36.58
CA GLN A 60 -43.87 27.13 36.85
C GLN A 60 -43.39 26.03 35.89
N PHE A 61 -44.22 25.02 35.61
CA PHE A 61 -43.87 23.96 34.67
C PHE A 61 -43.67 24.50 33.24
N ASN A 62 -44.48 25.46 32.81
CA ASN A 62 -44.34 26.08 31.49
C ASN A 62 -43.08 26.96 31.40
N GLU A 63 -42.73 27.64 32.48
CA GLU A 63 -41.51 28.47 32.58
C GLU A 63 -40.24 27.60 32.56
N LEU A 64 -40.19 26.53 33.37
CA LEU A 64 -39.12 25.52 33.37
C LEU A 64 -38.96 24.83 32.02
N ARG A 65 -40.08 24.52 31.35
CA ARG A 65 -40.04 23.89 30.02
C ARG A 65 -39.44 24.83 28.98
N ARG A 66 -39.76 26.13 29.05
CA ARG A 66 -39.24 27.13 28.13
C ARG A 66 -37.73 27.34 28.32
N GLU A 67 -37.26 27.42 29.56
CA GLU A 67 -35.84 27.57 29.91
C GLU A 67 -35.01 26.36 29.42
N ILE A 68 -35.50 25.14 29.63
CA ILE A 68 -34.83 23.92 29.14
C ILE A 68 -34.80 23.85 27.60
N LEU A 69 -35.82 24.38 26.92
CA LEU A 69 -35.88 24.40 25.45
C LEU A 69 -34.92 25.44 24.84
N ASP A 70 -34.75 26.60 25.48
CA ASP A 70 -33.80 27.64 25.04
C ASP A 70 -32.34 27.18 25.23
N ASP A 71 -32.00 26.62 26.39
CA ASP A 71 -30.64 26.09 26.66
C ASP A 71 -30.26 24.98 25.67
N ARG A 72 -31.22 24.14 25.29
CA ARG A 72 -31.01 23.10 24.27
C ARG A 72 -30.84 23.72 22.88
N ALA A 73 -31.62 24.73 22.52
CA ALA A 73 -31.49 25.38 21.22
C ALA A 73 -30.12 26.04 21.04
N ASP A 74 -29.62 26.74 22.07
CA ASP A 74 -28.31 27.39 22.05
C ASP A 74 -27.17 26.35 22.00
N SER A 75 -27.28 25.27 22.79
CA SER A 75 -26.29 24.19 22.74
C SER A 75 -26.22 23.52 21.36
N VAL A 76 -27.37 23.31 20.69
CA VAL A 76 -27.43 22.74 19.34
C VAL A 76 -26.84 23.71 18.32
N GLY A 77 -27.12 25.01 18.43
CA GLY A 77 -26.52 26.03 17.56
C GLY A 77 -24.99 26.05 17.63
N TRP A 78 -24.43 25.93 18.83
CA TRP A 78 -22.99 25.86 19.04
C TRP A 78 -22.36 24.61 18.41
N TRP A 79 -22.98 23.43 18.61
CA TRP A 79 -22.53 22.18 17.99
C TRP A 79 -22.59 22.21 16.46
N LEU A 80 -23.67 22.74 15.88
CA LEU A 80 -23.81 22.88 14.43
C LEU A 80 -22.75 23.80 13.83
N THR A 81 -22.42 24.90 14.52
CA THR A 81 -21.34 25.81 14.11
C THR A 81 -19.99 25.10 14.13
N GLY A 82 -19.72 24.29 15.17
CA GLY A 82 -18.52 23.47 15.26
C GLY A 82 -18.41 22.46 14.12
N ILE A 83 -19.49 21.75 13.80
CA ILE A 83 -19.54 20.79 12.69
C ILE A 83 -19.34 21.50 11.34
N ALA A 84 -19.98 22.65 11.13
CA ALA A 84 -19.83 23.43 9.91
C ALA A 84 -18.37 23.87 9.68
N LEU A 85 -17.69 24.32 10.74
CA LEU A 85 -16.28 24.69 10.69
C LEU A 85 -15.38 23.50 10.34
N LEU A 86 -15.66 22.33 10.93
CA LEU A 86 -14.92 21.10 10.67
C LEU A 86 -15.10 20.62 9.22
N LEU A 87 -16.32 20.70 8.68
CA LEU A 87 -16.60 20.38 7.28
C LEU A 87 -15.89 21.35 6.33
N ALA A 88 -15.89 22.65 6.64
CA ALA A 88 -15.16 23.64 5.85
C ALA A 88 -13.65 23.34 5.83
N LEU A 89 -13.07 22.99 6.98
CA LEU A 89 -11.67 22.57 7.08
C LEU A 89 -11.38 21.32 6.24
N MET A 90 -12.26 20.31 6.30
CA MET A 90 -12.12 19.09 5.48
C MET A 90 -12.12 19.42 4.00
N VAL A 91 -13.04 20.26 3.51
CA VAL A 91 -13.09 20.65 2.09
C VAL A 91 -11.79 21.33 1.65
N ILE A 92 -11.23 22.23 2.49
CA ILE A 92 -9.95 22.90 2.22
C ILE A 92 -8.81 21.87 2.14
N LEU A 93 -8.75 20.94 3.10
CA LEU A 93 -7.71 19.91 3.14
C LEU A 93 -7.79 18.97 1.93
N LEU A 94 -9.00 18.52 1.55
CA LEU A 94 -9.20 17.69 0.36
C LEU A 94 -8.83 18.44 -0.92
N GLY A 95 -9.21 19.72 -1.03
CA GLY A 95 -8.83 20.57 -2.16
C GLY A 95 -7.32 20.72 -2.28
N PHE A 96 -6.63 20.97 -1.16
CA PHE A 96 -5.18 21.09 -1.13
C PHE A 96 -4.46 19.78 -1.47
N ALA A 97 -4.92 18.65 -0.91
CA ALA A 97 -4.40 17.33 -1.22
C ALA A 97 -4.61 16.96 -2.70
N GLY A 98 -5.80 17.23 -3.24
CA GLY A 98 -6.11 17.03 -4.66
C GLY A 98 -5.24 17.89 -5.58
N TYR A 99 -5.02 19.16 -5.22
CA TYR A 99 -4.12 20.05 -5.94
C TYR A 99 -2.68 19.52 -5.97
N LEU A 100 -2.16 19.05 -4.83
CA LEU A 100 -0.83 18.44 -4.73
C LEU A 100 -0.72 17.16 -5.57
N ALA A 101 -1.72 16.30 -5.52
CA ALA A 101 -1.74 15.06 -6.30
C ALA A 101 -1.68 15.37 -7.81
N LEU A 102 -2.56 16.27 -8.29
CA LEU A 102 -2.57 16.68 -9.70
C LEU A 102 -1.24 17.29 -10.15
N ARG A 103 -0.60 18.09 -9.30
CA ARG A 103 0.73 18.65 -9.59
C ARG A 103 1.78 17.56 -9.77
N ARG A 104 1.81 16.57 -8.86
CA ARG A 104 2.74 15.42 -8.96
C ARG A 104 2.48 14.55 -10.18
N LEU A 105 1.22 14.34 -10.56
CA LEU A 105 0.89 13.59 -11.77
C LEU A 105 1.43 14.28 -13.03
N ARG A 106 1.36 15.61 -13.12
CA ARG A 106 1.92 16.34 -14.27
C ARG A 106 3.44 16.20 -14.37
N GLU A 107 4.15 16.29 -13.24
CA GLU A 107 5.61 16.07 -13.18
C GLU A 107 5.98 14.65 -13.64
N ILE A 108 5.20 13.63 -13.22
CA ILE A 108 5.42 12.24 -13.62
C ILE A 108 5.11 12.04 -15.11
N GLU A 109 4.05 12.65 -15.65
CA GLU A 109 3.70 12.52 -17.06
C GLU A 109 4.81 13.05 -17.97
N GLU A 110 5.41 14.20 -17.61
CA GLU A 110 6.54 14.77 -18.35
C GLU A 110 7.76 13.85 -18.30
N ALA A 111 8.11 13.33 -17.11
CA ALA A 111 9.23 12.39 -16.94
C ALA A 111 9.00 11.07 -17.71
N VAL A 112 7.77 10.54 -17.71
CA VAL A 112 7.41 9.34 -18.48
C VAL A 112 7.53 9.62 -19.98
N ARG A 113 7.08 10.78 -20.45
CA ARG A 113 7.17 11.15 -21.87
C ARG A 113 8.63 11.27 -22.33
N GLU A 114 9.50 11.79 -21.47
CA GLU A 114 10.94 11.86 -21.73
C GLU A 114 11.58 10.46 -21.75
N ASN A 115 11.28 9.61 -20.78
CA ASN A 115 11.77 8.23 -20.74
C ASN A 115 11.29 7.40 -21.95
N VAL A 116 10.04 7.58 -22.40
CA VAL A 116 9.54 6.91 -23.60
C VAL A 116 10.29 7.36 -24.86
N ARG A 117 10.67 8.65 -24.95
CA ARG A 117 11.50 9.14 -26.06
C ARG A 117 12.91 8.55 -26.02
N ALA A 118 13.53 8.52 -24.84
CA ALA A 118 14.85 7.89 -24.66
C ALA A 118 14.81 6.39 -25.00
N ALA A 119 13.78 5.68 -24.53
CA ALA A 119 13.58 4.27 -24.83
C ALA A 119 13.38 4.00 -26.33
N ARG A 120 12.65 4.87 -27.05
CA ARG A 120 12.54 4.77 -28.51
C ARG A 120 13.88 4.98 -29.20
N GLY A 121 14.69 5.96 -28.77
CA GLY A 121 16.03 6.17 -29.31
C GLY A 121 16.91 4.92 -29.17
N HIS A 122 16.91 4.30 -27.98
CA HIS A 122 17.66 3.06 -27.77
C HIS A 122 17.11 1.86 -28.55
N ALA A 123 15.79 1.79 -28.76
CA ALA A 123 15.19 0.74 -29.60
C ALA A 123 15.59 0.89 -31.08
N GLU A 124 15.67 2.12 -31.59
CA GLU A 124 16.15 2.41 -32.94
C GLU A 124 17.65 2.08 -33.10
N GLU A 125 18.47 2.44 -32.12
CA GLU A 125 19.91 2.07 -32.08
C GLU A 125 20.10 0.55 -32.05
N ALA A 126 19.33 -0.15 -31.21
CA ALA A 126 19.35 -1.61 -31.14
C ALA A 126 18.91 -2.25 -32.46
N GLY A 127 17.90 -1.68 -33.12
CA GLY A 127 17.47 -2.10 -34.46
C GLY A 127 18.58 -1.96 -35.49
N ARG A 128 19.27 -0.81 -35.51
CA ARG A 128 20.40 -0.56 -36.42
C ARG A 128 21.56 -1.54 -36.17
N LEU A 129 21.90 -1.78 -34.91
CA LEU A 129 22.94 -2.75 -34.53
C LEU A 129 22.55 -4.18 -34.91
N ALA A 130 21.28 -4.56 -34.75
CA ALA A 130 20.80 -5.88 -35.17
C ALA A 130 20.89 -6.06 -36.70
N GLU A 131 20.58 -5.01 -37.46
CA GLU A 131 20.67 -5.00 -38.92
C GLU A 131 22.14 -5.06 -39.38
N GLU A 132 23.04 -4.37 -38.69
CA GLU A 132 24.49 -4.45 -38.90
C GLU A 132 25.04 -5.86 -38.62
N ILE A 133 24.65 -6.48 -37.50
CA ILE A 133 25.01 -7.87 -37.17
C ILE A 133 24.49 -8.84 -38.24
N ARG A 134 23.26 -8.64 -38.73
CA ARG A 134 22.70 -9.45 -39.82
C ARG A 134 23.49 -9.28 -41.11
N GLY A 135 23.94 -8.06 -41.42
CA GLY A 135 24.80 -7.76 -42.56
C GLY A 135 26.19 -8.43 -42.45
N TYR A 136 26.78 -8.46 -41.26
CA TYR A 136 28.04 -9.18 -41.01
C TYR A 136 27.86 -10.70 -41.02
N GLY A 137 26.76 -11.23 -40.47
CA GLY A 137 26.44 -12.66 -40.47
C GLY A 137 26.34 -13.23 -41.88
N GLY A 138 25.68 -12.51 -42.80
CA GLY A 138 25.63 -12.91 -44.21
C GLY A 138 26.99 -12.92 -44.91
N LYS A 139 27.89 -12.00 -44.54
CA LYS A 139 29.27 -11.94 -45.08
C LYS A 139 30.22 -12.94 -44.41
N ALA A 140 29.92 -13.40 -43.20
CA ALA A 140 30.70 -14.39 -42.46
C ALA A 140 30.31 -15.84 -42.83
N ASP A 141 29.06 -16.06 -43.26
CA ASP A 141 28.62 -17.35 -43.81
C ASP A 141 29.29 -17.66 -45.16
N GLU A 142 29.60 -16.66 -46.00
CA GLU A 142 30.28 -16.82 -47.29
C GLU A 142 31.69 -17.48 -47.16
N PRO A 143 32.59 -17.03 -46.26
CA PRO A 143 33.87 -17.70 -46.01
C PRO A 143 33.72 -19.04 -45.24
N LEU A 144 32.73 -19.18 -44.35
CA LEU A 144 32.50 -20.45 -43.65
C LEU A 144 31.99 -21.56 -44.58
N ARG A 145 31.16 -21.22 -45.57
CA ARG A 145 30.69 -22.15 -46.61
C ARG A 145 31.81 -22.57 -47.56
N SER A 146 32.83 -21.74 -47.74
CA SER A 146 34.06 -22.09 -48.47
C SER A 146 35.13 -22.78 -47.61
N MET A 147 34.99 -22.78 -46.29
CA MET A 147 35.81 -23.56 -45.33
C MET A 147 35.19 -24.91 -44.93
N ALA A 148 34.02 -25.27 -45.48
CA ALA A 148 33.35 -26.56 -45.28
C ALA A 148 34.13 -27.73 -45.91
N GLY A 149 35.26 -28.04 -45.28
CA GLY A 149 36.18 -29.12 -45.61
C GLY A 149 37.26 -29.32 -44.55
N VAL A 150 37.33 -28.48 -43.52
CA VAL A 150 38.28 -28.62 -42.41
C VAL A 150 37.52 -29.02 -41.15
N GLU A 151 37.59 -30.29 -40.81
CA GLU A 151 37.18 -30.82 -39.51
C GLU A 151 38.00 -30.12 -38.41
N LEU A 152 37.34 -29.29 -37.61
CA LEU A 152 37.96 -28.70 -36.43
C LEU A 152 37.68 -29.59 -35.21
N PRO A 153 38.72 -30.11 -34.53
CA PRO A 153 38.54 -30.82 -33.27
C PRO A 153 38.07 -29.84 -32.19
N TYR A 154 37.02 -30.23 -31.49
CA TYR A 154 36.41 -29.52 -30.37
C TYR A 154 37.45 -29.04 -29.33
N ALA A 155 37.69 -27.73 -29.26
CA ALA A 155 38.34 -27.07 -28.14
C ALA A 155 37.28 -26.75 -27.07
N ARG A 156 36.95 -27.73 -26.20
CA ARG A 156 35.90 -27.61 -25.17
C ARG A 156 36.40 -27.31 -23.75
N THR A 157 37.63 -26.83 -23.53
CA THR A 157 38.14 -26.77 -22.14
C THR A 157 39.01 -25.57 -21.73
N GLN A 158 39.12 -24.48 -22.50
CA GLN A 158 39.97 -23.35 -22.07
C GLN A 158 39.36 -21.94 -22.13
N ILE A 159 38.07 -21.80 -22.44
CA ILE A 159 37.39 -20.48 -22.44
C ILE A 159 36.84 -20.11 -21.04
N GLY A 160 36.96 -21.01 -20.06
CA GLY A 160 36.43 -20.82 -18.70
C GLY A 160 37.27 -19.93 -17.78
N GLU A 161 38.58 -19.77 -18.02
CA GLU A 161 39.48 -19.09 -17.08
C GLU A 161 39.82 -17.64 -17.43
N GLU A 162 39.77 -17.24 -18.71
CA GLU A 162 40.20 -15.89 -19.12
C GLU A 162 39.06 -14.84 -19.16
N LEU A 163 37.80 -15.25 -19.02
CA LEU A 163 36.63 -14.34 -19.06
C LEU A 163 36.27 -13.70 -17.69
N SER A 164 37.15 -13.82 -16.69
CA SER A 164 36.91 -13.47 -15.28
C SER A 164 37.24 -12.00 -14.90
N ARG A 165 37.54 -11.12 -15.87
CA ARG A 165 38.00 -9.73 -15.58
C ARG A 165 36.98 -8.62 -15.81
N VAL A 166 35.74 -8.92 -16.19
CA VAL A 166 34.68 -7.89 -16.32
C VAL A 166 33.70 -8.01 -15.13
N PRO A 167 33.70 -7.06 -14.19
CA PRO A 167 32.94 -7.16 -12.93
C PRO A 167 31.42 -7.35 -13.08
N GLY A 168 30.85 -7.10 -14.26
CA GLY A 168 29.41 -7.33 -14.53
C GLY A 168 29.06 -8.70 -15.12
N ARG A 169 30.00 -9.38 -15.80
CA ARG A 169 29.69 -10.63 -16.54
C ARG A 169 29.86 -11.88 -15.69
N ALA A 170 30.80 -11.85 -14.74
CA ALA A 170 31.00 -12.93 -13.76
C ALA A 170 29.75 -13.15 -12.89
N GLY A 171 29.05 -12.08 -12.51
CA GLY A 171 27.80 -12.16 -11.75
C GLY A 171 26.70 -12.88 -12.52
N ALA A 172 26.51 -12.59 -13.81
CA ALA A 172 25.46 -13.22 -14.62
C ALA A 172 25.65 -14.73 -14.78
N SER A 173 26.89 -15.19 -14.97
CA SER A 173 27.20 -16.62 -15.06
C SER A 173 26.97 -17.34 -13.73
N ALA A 174 27.39 -16.73 -12.62
CA ALA A 174 27.19 -17.31 -11.29
C ALA A 174 25.70 -17.40 -10.92
N ILE A 175 24.90 -16.39 -11.30
CA ILE A 175 23.45 -16.42 -11.12
C ILE A 175 22.81 -17.54 -11.95
N ALA A 176 23.22 -17.71 -13.20
CA ALA A 176 22.69 -18.77 -14.06
C ALA A 176 22.97 -20.16 -13.48
N GLU A 177 24.18 -20.39 -12.98
CA GLU A 177 24.56 -21.63 -12.31
C GLU A 177 23.77 -21.86 -11.01
N ALA A 178 23.62 -20.83 -10.17
CA ALA A 178 22.83 -20.91 -8.95
C ALA A 178 21.36 -21.27 -9.25
N ARG A 179 20.79 -20.71 -10.31
CA ARG A 179 19.42 -21.01 -10.78
C ARG A 179 19.27 -22.42 -11.34
N GLN A 180 20.25 -22.90 -12.09
CA GLN A 180 20.25 -24.26 -12.60
C GLN A 180 20.20 -25.27 -11.44
N LEU A 181 20.98 -25.06 -10.37
CA LEU A 181 20.92 -25.90 -9.16
C LEU A 181 19.54 -25.85 -8.46
N GLU A 182 18.81 -24.73 -8.52
CA GLU A 182 17.43 -24.64 -8.01
C GLU A 182 16.46 -25.48 -8.83
N GLU A 183 16.64 -25.51 -10.15
CA GLU A 183 15.83 -26.29 -11.10
C GLU A 183 16.10 -27.79 -10.95
N ASP A 184 17.36 -28.16 -10.71
CA ASP A 184 17.79 -29.54 -10.47
C ASP A 184 17.38 -30.06 -9.07
N GLY A 185 16.81 -29.20 -8.21
CA GLY A 185 16.36 -29.55 -6.87
C GLY A 185 17.48 -29.67 -5.83
N LEU A 186 18.71 -29.31 -6.19
CA LEU A 186 19.89 -29.30 -5.32
C LEU A 186 19.90 -28.02 -4.47
N LEU A 187 18.93 -27.91 -3.55
CA LEU A 187 18.68 -26.68 -2.79
C LEU A 187 19.88 -26.29 -1.91
N ASP A 188 20.56 -27.24 -1.29
CA ASP A 188 21.74 -26.98 -0.45
C ASP A 188 22.90 -26.37 -1.24
N GLU A 189 23.21 -26.95 -2.41
CA GLU A 189 24.26 -26.47 -3.30
C GLU A 189 23.92 -25.09 -3.87
N SER A 190 22.65 -24.87 -4.21
CA SER A 190 22.18 -23.56 -4.66
C SER A 190 22.33 -22.49 -3.56
N ILE A 191 22.00 -22.81 -2.31
CA ILE A 191 22.17 -21.89 -1.16
C ILE A 191 23.65 -21.51 -0.99
N GLU A 192 24.57 -22.47 -1.02
CA GLU A 192 26.01 -22.20 -0.94
C GLU A 192 26.49 -21.33 -2.11
N ARG A 193 25.97 -21.58 -3.33
CA ARG A 193 26.30 -20.75 -4.49
C ARG A 193 25.82 -19.31 -4.32
N TRP A 194 24.60 -19.11 -3.83
CA TRP A 194 24.08 -17.78 -3.53
C TRP A 194 24.84 -17.07 -2.40
N LYS A 195 25.29 -17.79 -1.37
CA LYS A 195 26.18 -17.22 -0.32
C LYS A 195 27.49 -16.73 -0.92
N HIS A 196 28.10 -17.51 -1.81
CA HIS A 196 29.31 -17.11 -2.50
C HIS A 196 29.09 -15.84 -3.34
N ILE A 197 27.99 -15.77 -4.11
CA ILE A 197 27.63 -14.56 -4.89
C ILE A 197 27.43 -13.35 -3.97
N ALA A 198 26.73 -13.52 -2.85
CA ALA A 198 26.53 -12.44 -1.87
C ALA A 198 27.87 -11.92 -1.34
N SER A 199 28.78 -12.81 -0.94
CA SER A 199 30.10 -12.43 -0.39
C SER A 199 30.99 -11.69 -1.38
N VAL A 200 30.94 -12.06 -2.67
CA VAL A 200 31.72 -11.41 -3.73
C VAL A 200 31.09 -10.06 -4.13
N ALA A 201 29.76 -9.98 -4.10
CA ALA A 201 29.02 -8.78 -4.44
C ALA A 201 28.98 -7.74 -3.31
N GLU A 202 29.22 -8.15 -2.06
CA GLU A 202 29.22 -7.25 -0.91
C GLU A 202 30.31 -6.18 -1.05
N GLY A 203 29.89 -4.91 -1.00
CA GLY A 203 30.79 -3.76 -1.18
C GLY A 203 31.07 -3.36 -2.64
N SER A 204 30.85 -4.24 -3.62
CA SER A 204 31.02 -3.94 -5.05
C SER A 204 29.70 -3.70 -5.78
N ASN A 205 28.68 -4.51 -5.49
CA ASN A 205 27.35 -4.43 -6.08
C ASN A 205 26.28 -4.82 -5.05
N ASN A 206 25.83 -3.82 -4.28
CA ASN A 206 24.86 -3.99 -3.19
C ASN A 206 23.50 -4.55 -3.65
N GLU A 207 23.10 -4.28 -4.89
CA GLU A 207 21.84 -4.82 -5.45
C GLU A 207 21.95 -6.32 -5.68
N LEU A 208 23.08 -6.78 -6.23
CA LEU A 208 23.35 -8.20 -6.43
C LEU A 208 23.48 -8.94 -5.09
N ALA A 209 24.14 -8.33 -4.11
CA ALA A 209 24.22 -8.90 -2.75
C ALA A 209 22.84 -9.03 -2.11
N ALA A 210 21.99 -7.99 -2.22
CA ALA A 210 20.63 -8.02 -1.69
C ALA A 210 19.76 -9.10 -2.37
N LEU A 211 19.90 -9.26 -3.69
CA LEU A 211 19.21 -10.32 -4.43
C LEU A 211 19.67 -11.70 -3.95
N ALA A 212 20.98 -11.90 -3.78
CA ALA A 212 21.52 -13.17 -3.30
C ALA A 212 21.02 -13.51 -1.88
N PHE A 213 21.01 -12.55 -0.95
CA PHE A 213 20.46 -12.76 0.40
C PHE A 213 18.97 -13.11 0.39
N ARG A 214 18.19 -12.49 -0.49
CA ARG A 214 16.78 -12.85 -0.66
C ARG A 214 16.61 -14.28 -1.16
N SER A 215 17.35 -14.67 -2.21
CA SER A 215 17.31 -16.03 -2.75
C SER A 215 17.69 -17.08 -1.70
N ILE A 216 18.70 -16.81 -0.86
CA ILE A 216 19.08 -17.68 0.26
C ILE A 216 17.92 -17.89 1.22
N GLY A 217 17.20 -16.82 1.58
CA GLY A 217 16.03 -16.89 2.46
C GLY A 217 14.91 -17.76 1.87
N ASP A 218 14.56 -17.51 0.61
CA ASP A 218 13.50 -18.25 -0.10
C ASP A 218 13.86 -19.75 -0.25
N LEU A 219 15.12 -20.06 -0.56
CA LEU A 219 15.60 -21.44 -0.68
C LEU A 219 15.70 -22.16 0.66
N SER A 220 16.15 -21.48 1.71
CA SER A 220 16.22 -22.05 3.07
C SER A 220 14.82 -22.42 3.57
N GLU A 221 13.82 -21.59 3.27
CA GLU A 221 12.43 -21.92 3.59
C GLU A 221 11.95 -23.16 2.82
N ARG A 222 12.23 -23.23 1.51
CA ARG A 222 11.88 -24.40 0.68
C ARG A 222 12.54 -25.69 1.19
N LEU A 223 13.83 -25.63 1.53
CA LEU A 223 14.58 -26.75 2.08
C LEU A 223 13.98 -27.22 3.42
N SER A 224 13.70 -26.28 4.33
CA SER A 224 13.09 -26.62 5.62
C SER A 224 11.71 -27.29 5.49
N ARG A 225 10.96 -26.96 4.43
CA ARG A 225 9.67 -27.59 4.12
C ARG A 225 9.82 -28.97 3.49
N SER A 226 10.88 -29.21 2.71
CA SER A 226 11.15 -30.54 2.15
C SER A 226 11.63 -31.52 3.22
N GLU A 227 12.43 -31.08 4.19
CA GLU A 227 12.90 -31.95 5.29
C GLU A 227 11.79 -32.36 6.26
N ARG A 228 10.69 -31.60 6.32
CA ARG A 228 9.53 -31.90 7.18
C ARG A 228 8.54 -32.90 6.57
N ARG A 229 8.72 -33.29 5.30
CA ARG A 229 7.87 -34.26 4.60
C ARG A 229 8.52 -35.63 4.59
#